data_AF-A0A7S0R4M0-F1
#
_entry.id   AF-A0A7S0R4M0-F1
#
_cell.length_a   1.000
_cell.length_b   1.000
_cell.length_c   1.000
_cell.angle_alpha   90.00
_cell.angle_beta   90.00
_cell.angle_gamma   90.00
#
_symmetry.space_group_name_H-M   'P 1'
#
loop_
_entity.id
_entity.type
_entity.pdbx_description
1 polymer ?
#
loop_
_entity_poly.entity_id
_entity_poly.type
_entity_poly.pdbx_seq_one_letter_code
_entity_poly.pdbx_strand_id
1 'polypeptide(L)'
;PPEDLVMPQTFPKAPNPAVAALLSPLAWFYGRPDLFDSYSAGVLLMQMSVPQLRTTANIRLFNAEMKQCEYNLDTWRQYRGSRCDFTLLDRNKQAGWDLAKKLLCKRDGLYRGRYSVERALTHRYFLPEF
;
A
#
# COMPACT_ATOMS: atom_id res chain seq x y z
N PRO A 1 -7.56 -10.30 15.51
CA PRO A 1 -8.83 -10.32 14.74
C PRO A 1 -8.76 -9.28 13.59
N PRO A 2 -9.69 -9.23 12.61
CA PRO A 2 -9.53 -8.38 11.42
C PRO A 2 -9.31 -6.89 11.72
N GLU A 3 -9.81 -6.40 12.85
CA GLU A 3 -9.57 -5.05 13.37
C GLU A 3 -8.09 -4.73 13.67
N ASP A 4 -7.26 -5.74 13.99
CA ASP A 4 -5.81 -5.57 14.20
C ASP A 4 -5.03 -5.36 12.89
N LEU A 5 -5.68 -5.58 11.74
CA LEU A 5 -5.07 -5.32 10.43
C LEU A 5 -5.25 -3.85 10.03
N VAL A 6 -6.31 -3.20 10.52
CA VAL A 6 -6.63 -1.80 10.22
C VAL A 6 -5.70 -0.84 10.96
N MET A 7 -5.37 -1.17 12.22
CA MET A 7 -4.49 -0.37 13.06
C MET A 7 -3.08 -0.98 13.14
N PRO A 8 -2.02 -0.16 13.34
CA PRO A 8 -0.67 -0.69 13.56
C PRO A 8 -0.62 -1.76 14.67
N GLN A 9 0.18 -2.81 14.49
CA GLN A 9 0.40 -3.80 15.55
C GLN A 9 1.09 -3.23 16.80
N THR A 10 1.74 -2.07 16.68
CA THR A 10 2.33 -1.34 17.80
C THR A 10 1.33 -0.41 18.51
N PHE A 11 0.08 -0.36 18.06
CA PHE A 11 -0.94 0.50 18.67
C PHE A 11 -1.34 -0.04 20.05
N PRO A 12 -1.44 0.81 21.08
CA PRO A 12 -1.81 0.37 22.42
C PRO A 12 -3.22 -0.24 22.42
N LYS A 13 -3.43 -1.28 23.24
CA LYS A 13 -4.76 -1.88 23.40
C LYS A 13 -5.75 -0.83 23.90
N ALA A 14 -6.97 -0.89 23.37
CA ALA A 14 -8.02 0.04 23.75
C ALA A 14 -8.26 -0.01 25.28
N PRO A 15 -8.37 1.16 25.94
CA PRO A 15 -8.78 1.23 27.35
C PRO A 15 -10.26 0.87 27.49
N ASN A 16 -10.90 1.20 28.61
CA ASN A 16 -12.33 0.93 28.78
C ASN A 16 -13.16 1.51 27.59
N PRO A 17 -14.33 0.92 27.27
CA PRO A 17 -15.08 1.29 26.06
C PRO A 17 -15.46 2.77 25.97
N ALA A 18 -15.77 3.41 27.10
CA ALA A 18 -16.15 4.82 27.15
C ALA A 18 -14.96 5.77 26.84
N VAL A 19 -13.79 5.48 27.41
CA VAL A 19 -12.55 6.21 27.14
C VAL A 19 -12.06 5.93 25.73
N ALA A 20 -12.20 4.70 25.25
CA ALA A 20 -11.88 4.35 23.87
C ALA A 20 -12.77 5.10 22.87
N ALA A 21 -14.08 5.20 23.14
CA ALA A 21 -14.99 5.98 22.29
C ALA A 21 -14.61 7.47 22.26
N LEU A 22 -14.28 8.05 23.41
CA LEU A 22 -13.85 9.45 23.52
C LEU A 22 -12.53 9.72 22.78
N LEU A 23 -11.55 8.83 22.91
CA LEU A 23 -10.24 8.96 22.28
C LEU A 23 -10.20 8.45 20.83
N SER A 24 -11.28 7.83 20.35
CA SER A 24 -11.33 7.23 19.01
C SER A 24 -10.95 8.21 17.88
N PRO A 25 -11.38 9.50 17.86
CA PRO A 25 -10.99 10.39 16.78
C PRO A 25 -9.48 10.64 16.78
N LEU A 26 -8.87 10.81 17.95
CA LEU A 26 -7.42 11.00 18.10
C LEU A 26 -6.63 9.74 17.72
N ALA A 27 -7.15 8.57 18.09
CA ALA A 27 -6.61 7.27 17.69
C ALA A 27 -6.63 7.10 16.17
N TRP A 28 -7.69 7.54 15.49
CA TRP A 28 -7.78 7.53 14.03
C TRP A 28 -6.77 8.48 13.37
N PHE A 29 -6.64 9.70 13.90
CA PHE A 29 -5.63 10.65 13.41
C PHE A 29 -4.21 10.14 13.58
N TYR A 30 -3.91 9.51 14.71
CA TYR A 30 -2.60 8.94 14.98
C TYR A 30 -2.37 7.65 14.20
N GLY A 31 -3.35 6.76 14.11
CA GLY A 31 -3.23 5.44 13.51
C GLY A 31 -3.22 5.46 11.98
N ARG A 32 -3.89 6.46 11.37
CA ARG A 32 -4.08 6.60 9.91
C ARG A 32 -4.44 5.27 9.25
N PRO A 33 -5.61 4.70 9.61
CA PRO A 33 -6.04 3.41 9.06
C PRO A 33 -6.28 3.46 7.54
N ASP A 34 -6.51 4.64 6.97
CA ASP A 34 -6.58 4.87 5.51
C ASP A 34 -5.32 4.39 4.76
N LEU A 35 -4.18 4.38 5.44
CA LEU A 35 -2.91 3.93 4.87
C LEU A 35 -2.81 2.39 4.78
N PHE A 36 -3.66 1.66 5.51
CA PHE A 36 -3.82 0.22 5.31
C PHE A 36 -4.60 -0.06 4.02
N ASP A 37 -5.70 0.67 3.82
CA ASP A 37 -6.51 0.55 2.60
C ASP A 37 -5.72 0.95 1.35
N SER A 38 -4.91 2.02 1.43
CA SER A 38 -4.07 2.44 0.32
C SER A 38 -3.03 1.38 -0.07
N TYR A 39 -2.45 0.68 0.90
CA TYR A 39 -1.54 -0.44 0.63
C TYR A 39 -2.28 -1.61 -0.03
N SER A 40 -3.45 -1.98 0.51
CA SER A 40 -4.27 -3.05 -0.06
C SER A 40 -4.68 -2.74 -1.50
N ALA A 41 -5.04 -1.49 -1.79
CA ALA A 41 -5.30 -1.02 -3.16
C ALA A 41 -4.04 -1.11 -4.05
N GLY A 42 -2.86 -0.79 -3.52
CA GLY A 42 -1.59 -0.96 -4.22
C GLY A 42 -1.29 -2.42 -4.58
N VAL A 43 -1.57 -3.36 -3.67
CA VAL A 43 -1.42 -4.80 -3.92
C VAL A 43 -2.39 -5.25 -5.02
N LEU A 44 -3.65 -4.80 -4.98
CA LEU A 44 -4.64 -5.08 -6.01
C LEU A 44 -4.23 -4.51 -7.38
N LEU A 45 -3.72 -3.28 -7.42
CA LEU A 45 -3.20 -2.66 -8.64
C LEU A 45 -2.10 -3.53 -9.27
N MET A 46 -1.17 -4.04 -8.45
CA MET A 46 -0.12 -4.96 -8.90
C MET A 46 -0.69 -6.28 -9.44
N GLN A 47 -1.67 -6.89 -8.77
CA GLN A 47 -2.30 -8.14 -9.25
C GLN A 47 -3.08 -7.97 -10.55
N MET A 48 -3.80 -6.85 -10.70
CA MET A 48 -4.53 -6.55 -11.93
C MET A 48 -3.56 -6.34 -13.10
N SER A 49 -2.45 -5.63 -12.85
CA SER A 49 -1.52 -5.21 -13.89
C SER A 49 -0.44 -6.23 -14.25
N VAL A 50 -0.07 -7.11 -13.32
CA VAL A 50 1.00 -8.10 -13.49
C VAL A 50 0.40 -9.52 -13.38
N PRO A 51 0.15 -10.21 -14.51
CA PRO A 51 -0.52 -11.52 -14.51
C PRO A 51 0.13 -12.55 -13.59
N GLN A 52 1.46 -12.52 -13.47
CA GLN A 52 2.26 -13.42 -12.63
C GLN A 52 1.92 -13.31 -11.14
N LEU A 53 1.33 -12.20 -10.68
CA LEU A 53 0.99 -11.97 -9.27
C LEU A 53 -0.43 -12.39 -8.89
N ARG A 54 -1.25 -12.84 -9.83
CA ARG A 54 -2.70 -13.12 -9.61
C ARG A 54 -2.96 -14.35 -8.74
N THR A 55 -2.03 -15.29 -8.68
CA THR A 55 -2.23 -16.50 -7.88
C THR A 55 -2.07 -16.18 -6.38
N THR A 56 -2.83 -16.88 -5.54
CA THR A 56 -2.75 -16.73 -4.08
C THR A 56 -1.33 -17.00 -3.54
N ALA A 57 -0.60 -17.95 -4.15
CA ALA A 57 0.77 -18.25 -3.77
C ALA A 57 1.71 -17.07 -4.10
N ASN A 58 1.62 -16.54 -5.32
CA ASN A 58 2.53 -15.48 -5.78
C ASN A 58 2.25 -14.16 -5.08
N ILE A 59 1.01 -13.85 -4.72
CA ILE A 59 0.73 -12.62 -3.96
C ILE A 59 1.19 -12.72 -2.50
N ARG A 60 1.12 -13.91 -1.89
CA ARG A 60 1.69 -14.14 -0.55
C ARG A 60 3.21 -14.00 -0.59
N LEU A 61 3.84 -14.56 -1.61
CA LEU A 61 5.28 -14.41 -1.84
C LEU A 61 5.66 -12.94 -2.06
N PHE A 62 4.95 -12.23 -2.94
CA PHE A 62 5.13 -10.79 -3.18
C PHE A 62 5.10 -9.98 -1.89
N ASN A 63 4.08 -10.19 -1.04
CA ASN A 63 3.99 -9.49 0.24
C ASN A 63 5.14 -9.82 1.20
N ALA A 64 5.66 -11.05 1.17
CA ALA A 64 6.83 -11.43 1.95
C ALA A 64 8.11 -10.77 1.40
N GLU A 65 8.28 -10.74 0.09
CA GLU A 65 9.42 -10.10 -0.58
C GLU A 65 9.41 -8.58 -0.39
N MET A 66 8.24 -7.94 -0.45
CA MET A 66 8.11 -6.51 -0.15
C MET A 66 8.61 -6.17 1.25
N LYS A 67 8.38 -7.04 2.25
CA LYS A 67 8.97 -6.87 3.59
C LYS A 67 10.50 -6.97 3.57
N GLN A 68 11.06 -7.90 2.80
CA GLN A 68 12.51 -8.06 2.64
C GLN A 68 13.16 -6.87 1.91
N CYS A 69 12.44 -6.26 0.97
CA CYS A 69 12.89 -5.08 0.23
C CYS A 69 12.54 -3.76 0.94
N GLU A 70 12.22 -3.79 2.24
CA GLU A 70 11.83 -2.61 3.03
C GLU A 70 10.69 -1.79 2.43
N TYR A 71 9.78 -2.45 1.73
CA TYR A 71 8.68 -1.86 0.97
C TYR A 71 9.12 -0.93 -0.18
N ASN A 72 10.34 -1.10 -0.69
CA ASN A 72 10.81 -0.44 -1.90
C ASN A 72 10.47 -1.28 -3.14
N LEU A 73 9.51 -0.80 -3.93
CA LEU A 73 9.01 -1.50 -5.10
C LEU A 73 10.02 -1.54 -6.27
N ASP A 74 10.89 -0.53 -6.41
CA ASP A 74 11.94 -0.54 -7.44
C ASP A 74 12.97 -1.63 -7.16
N THR A 75 13.41 -1.72 -5.90
CA THR A 75 14.29 -2.80 -5.42
C THR A 75 13.64 -4.15 -5.66
N TRP A 76 12.36 -4.30 -5.32
CA TRP A 76 11.64 -5.54 -5.58
C TRP A 76 11.62 -5.89 -7.09
N ARG A 77 11.30 -4.93 -7.96
CA ARG A 77 11.27 -5.15 -9.42
C ARG A 77 12.61 -5.62 -9.96
N GLN A 78 13.71 -5.02 -9.49
CA GLN A 78 15.05 -5.34 -9.93
C GLN A 78 15.48 -6.77 -9.54
N TYR A 79 15.22 -7.17 -8.29
CA TYR A 79 15.79 -8.41 -7.73
C TYR A 79 14.83 -9.61 -7.73
N ARG A 80 13.52 -9.38 -7.69
CA ARG A 80 12.48 -10.43 -7.58
C ARG A 80 11.51 -10.41 -8.76
N GLY A 81 11.17 -9.21 -9.24
CA GLY A 81 10.21 -9.00 -10.31
C GLY A 81 10.74 -9.16 -11.74
N SER A 82 12.00 -9.55 -11.96
CA SER A 82 12.64 -9.52 -13.29
C SER A 82 11.95 -10.35 -14.37
N ARG A 83 11.17 -11.38 -13.97
CA ARG A 83 10.39 -12.25 -14.89
C ARG A 83 8.92 -11.83 -15.04
N CYS A 84 8.51 -10.75 -14.40
CA CYS A 84 7.14 -10.25 -14.46
C CYS A 84 6.93 -9.34 -15.67
N ASP A 85 5.69 -9.32 -16.17
CA ASP A 85 5.28 -8.39 -17.22
C ASP A 85 4.79 -7.08 -16.59
N PHE A 86 5.48 -5.97 -16.88
CA PHE A 86 5.16 -4.63 -16.41
C PHE A 86 4.66 -3.70 -17.52
N THR A 87 4.40 -4.23 -18.72
CA THR A 87 4.01 -3.43 -19.90
C THR A 87 2.87 -2.45 -19.60
N LEU A 88 1.84 -2.87 -18.86
CA LEU A 88 0.73 -2.01 -18.47
C LEU A 88 1.13 -0.89 -17.49
N LEU A 89 1.97 -1.20 -16.50
CA LEU A 89 2.42 -0.22 -15.49
C LEU A 89 3.42 0.80 -16.05
N ASP A 90 4.14 0.41 -17.10
CA ASP A 90 5.15 1.25 -17.76
C ASP A 90 4.55 2.24 -18.78
N ARG A 91 3.26 2.10 -19.15
CA ARG A 91 2.55 3.04 -20.03
C ARG A 91 2.48 4.44 -19.41
N ASN A 92 2.25 5.42 -20.28
CA ASN A 92 2.13 6.84 -19.90
C ASN A 92 3.29 7.30 -19.00
N LYS A 93 4.52 7.11 -19.49
CA LYS A 93 5.77 7.43 -18.77
C LYS A 93 5.81 6.80 -17.36
N GLN A 94 5.42 5.52 -17.25
CA GLN A 94 5.38 4.76 -16.00
C GLN A 94 4.41 5.31 -14.93
N ALA A 95 3.28 5.90 -15.34
CA ALA A 95 2.33 6.49 -14.40
C ALA A 95 1.72 5.46 -13.42
N GLY A 96 1.45 4.24 -13.90
CA GLY A 96 0.94 3.15 -13.07
C GLY A 96 1.97 2.65 -12.08
N TRP A 97 3.22 2.50 -12.53
CA TRP A 97 4.34 2.14 -11.66
C TRP A 97 4.57 3.18 -10.55
N ASP A 98 4.57 4.47 -10.88
CA ASP A 98 4.74 5.55 -9.91
C ASP A 98 3.61 5.56 -8.86
N LEU A 99 2.36 5.35 -9.28
CA LEU A 99 1.24 5.19 -8.35
C LEU A 99 1.44 3.98 -7.42
N ALA A 100 1.80 2.82 -7.98
CA ALA A 100 2.05 1.61 -7.21
C ALA A 100 3.14 1.82 -6.14
N LYS A 101 4.24 2.51 -6.49
CA LYS A 101 5.30 2.89 -5.54
C LYS A 101 4.75 3.70 -4.36
N LYS A 102 3.94 4.72 -4.65
CA LYS A 102 3.36 5.63 -3.65
C LYS A 102 2.34 4.95 -2.73
N LEU A 103 1.65 3.93 -3.21
CA LEU A 103 0.69 3.14 -2.43
C LEU A 103 1.38 2.06 -1.58
N LEU A 104 2.43 1.44 -2.10
CA LEU A 104 3.08 0.29 -1.46
C LEU A 104 4.27 0.64 -0.55
N CYS A 105 4.78 1.87 -0.60
CA CYS A 105 5.96 2.25 0.18
C CYS A 105 5.75 2.13 1.69
N LYS A 106 6.86 2.12 2.43
CA LYS A 106 6.86 2.05 3.89
C LYS A 106 6.05 3.20 4.49
N ARG A 107 5.39 2.89 5.61
CA ARG A 107 4.75 3.91 6.44
C ARG A 107 5.82 4.49 7.37
N ASP A 108 6.26 5.70 7.10
CA ASP A 108 7.20 6.39 7.99
C ASP A 108 6.48 6.96 9.22
N GLY A 109 7.22 7.17 10.32
CA GLY A 109 6.70 7.69 11.60
C GLY A 109 6.09 9.10 11.53
N LEU A 110 6.25 9.80 10.40
CA LEU A 110 5.61 11.08 10.09
C LEU A 110 4.53 10.98 8.99
N TYR A 111 4.18 9.77 8.54
CA TYR A 111 3.15 9.52 7.51
C TYR A 111 3.41 10.23 6.17
N ARG A 112 4.67 10.53 5.83
CA ARG A 112 5.03 11.30 4.62
C ARG A 112 5.39 10.44 3.40
N GLY A 113 5.59 9.14 3.57
CA GLY A 113 5.93 8.24 2.47
C GLY A 113 4.70 7.81 1.66
N ARG A 114 3.76 7.11 2.30
CA ARG A 114 2.62 6.46 1.63
C ARG A 114 1.48 7.44 1.33
N TYR A 115 0.91 7.34 0.13
CA TYR A 115 -0.24 8.15 -0.24
C TYR A 115 -1.49 7.66 0.49
N SER A 116 -2.28 8.62 1.00
CA SER A 116 -3.68 8.35 1.35
C SER A 116 -4.48 8.07 0.08
N VAL A 117 -5.65 7.44 0.24
CA VAL A 117 -6.55 7.13 -0.89
C VAL A 117 -6.96 8.41 -1.63
N GLU A 118 -7.31 9.47 -0.90
CA GLU A 118 -7.64 10.78 -1.47
C GLU A 118 -6.50 11.34 -2.35
N ARG A 119 -5.26 11.30 -1.83
CA ARG A 119 -4.09 11.77 -2.58
C ARG A 119 -3.77 10.86 -3.76
N ALA A 120 -4.09 9.57 -3.69
CA ALA A 120 -3.91 8.65 -4.80
C ALA A 120 -4.83 8.98 -5.98
N LEU A 121 -6.07 9.41 -5.73
CA LEU A 121 -7.03 9.76 -6.79
C LEU A 121 -6.62 10.99 -7.60
N THR A 122 -5.84 11.90 -7.02
CA THR A 122 -5.30 13.07 -7.74
C THR A 122 -4.04 12.74 -8.56
N HIS A 123 -3.62 11.48 -8.57
CA HIS A 123 -2.43 11.04 -9.30
C HIS A 123 -2.62 11.09 -10.82
N ARG A 124 -1.55 11.43 -11.54
CA ARG A 124 -1.49 11.44 -13.01
C ARG A 124 -1.88 10.13 -13.70
N TYR A 125 -1.92 9.02 -12.97
CA TYR A 125 -2.39 7.74 -13.49
C TYR A 125 -3.87 7.78 -13.88
N PHE A 126 -4.66 8.60 -13.19
CA PHE A 126 -6.10 8.76 -13.45
C PHE A 126 -6.41 9.92 -14.41
N LEU A 127 -5.39 10.64 -14.87
CA LEU A 127 -5.57 11.74 -15.82
C LEU A 127 -5.59 11.17 -17.26
N PRO A 128 -6.37 11.79 -18.18
CA PRO A 128 -6.38 11.37 -19.58
C PRO A 128 -4.97 11.39 -20.19
N GLU A 129 -4.66 10.36 -20.98
CA GLU A 129 -3.47 10.33 -21.82
C GLU A 129 -3.73 11.27 -23.00
N PHE A 130 -3.00 12.39 -23.08
CA PHE A 130 -2.99 13.29 -24.23
C PHE A 130 -1.74 13.04 -25.07
#